data_AF-A0A1M5N9Z8-F1
#
_entry.id   AF-A0A1M5N9Z8-F1
#
_cell.length_a   1.000
_cell.length_b   1.000
_cell.length_c   1.000
_cell.angle_alpha   90.00
_cell.angle_beta   90.00
_cell.angle_gamma   90.00
#
_symmetry.space_group_name_H-M   'P 1'
#
loop_
_entity.id
_entity.type
_entity.pdbx_description
1 polymer ?
#
loop_
_entity_poly.entity_id
_entity_poly.type
_entity_poly.pdbx_seq_one_letter_code
_entity_poly.pdbx_strand_id
1 'polypeptide(L)'
;MLRLPALVVEIAVASTAYFVASILTFEVLTPVQDLFFVDFYSSASLLFLPHGVRVLTAWLLGWRSIIALLPGVFLTYFYLAGMKAFLPSRLAGIAIAVLVAPIVFETIARLWRDIRPSLNREPCWYCVMGAGVISAIVIGILTNLAFGSPPLDYFAFFIGDVLGLFVLMLILMLVFRQLRKASS
;
A
#
# COMPACT_ATOMS: atom_id res chain seq x y z
N MET A 1 9.54 21.80 10.81
CA MET A 1 8.36 22.69 10.89
C MET A 1 7.43 22.34 9.73
N LEU A 2 6.31 21.65 9.97
CA LEU A 2 5.36 21.29 8.91
C LEU A 2 4.69 22.56 8.36
N ARG A 3 4.71 22.77 7.04
CA ARG A 3 3.87 23.78 6.40
C ARG A 3 2.50 23.16 6.15
N LEU A 4 1.47 23.61 6.87
CA LEU A 4 0.06 23.20 6.70
C LEU A 4 -0.38 22.96 5.24
N PRO A 5 -0.11 23.85 4.26
CA PRO A 5 -0.51 23.60 2.87
C PRO A 5 0.16 22.37 2.24
N ALA A 6 1.41 22.06 2.61
CA ALA A 6 2.10 20.87 2.10
C ALA A 6 1.48 19.58 2.67
N LEU A 7 1.07 19.58 3.94
CA LEU A 7 0.40 18.43 4.54
C LEU A 7 -0.97 18.16 3.92
N VAL A 8 -1.74 19.20 3.60
CA VAL A 8 -3.05 19.05 2.94
C VAL A 8 -2.88 18.39 1.57
N VAL A 9 -1.88 18.81 0.79
CA VAL A 9 -1.58 18.20 -0.51
C VAL A 9 -1.18 16.74 -0.36
N GLU A 10 -0.31 16.42 0.61
CA GLU A 10 0.09 15.03 0.87
C GLU A 10 -1.10 14.14 1.25
N ILE A 11 -2.00 14.62 2.13
CA ILE A 11 -3.21 13.92 2.50
C ILE A 11 -4.09 13.70 1.26
N ALA A 12 -4.36 14.76 0.51
CA ALA A 12 -5.22 14.68 -0.66
C ALA A 12 -4.68 13.68 -1.70
N VAL A 13 -3.39 13.76 -2.02
CA VAL A 13 -2.77 12.89 -3.03
C VAL A 13 -2.70 11.44 -2.53
N ALA A 14 -2.17 11.20 -1.34
CA ALA A 14 -1.97 9.84 -0.83
C ALA A 14 -3.31 9.13 -0.56
N SER A 15 -4.28 9.82 0.06
CA SER A 15 -5.61 9.25 0.30
C SER A 15 -6.36 8.97 -0.99
N THR A 16 -6.32 9.89 -1.96
CA THR A 16 -6.99 9.68 -3.27
C THR A 16 -6.35 8.54 -4.03
N ALA A 17 -5.01 8.51 -4.13
CA ALA A 17 -4.29 7.43 -4.79
C ALA A 17 -4.60 6.07 -4.16
N TYR A 18 -4.63 6.01 -2.82
CA TYR A 18 -4.96 4.77 -2.11
C TYR A 18 -6.40 4.33 -2.37
N PHE A 19 -7.36 5.25 -2.28
CA PHE A 19 -8.77 4.95 -2.50
C PHE A 19 -9.01 4.50 -3.94
N VAL A 20 -8.49 5.21 -4.94
CA VAL A 20 -8.60 4.84 -6.37
C VAL A 20 -7.95 3.49 -6.64
N ALA A 21 -6.74 3.25 -6.13
CA ALA A 21 -6.08 1.95 -6.27
C ALA A 21 -6.92 0.82 -5.65
N SER A 22 -7.60 1.09 -4.54
CA SER A 22 -8.48 0.13 -3.88
C SER A 22 -9.74 -0.14 -4.70
N ILE A 23 -10.41 0.89 -5.22
CA ILE A 23 -11.56 0.74 -6.11
C ILE A 23 -11.17 -0.05 -7.36
N LEU A 24 -10.06 0.30 -8.04
CA LEU A 24 -9.59 -0.46 -9.19
C LEU A 24 -9.31 -1.93 -8.84
N THR A 25 -8.77 -2.19 -7.66
CA THR A 25 -8.48 -3.55 -7.23
C THR A 25 -9.75 -4.35 -7.01
N PHE A 26 -10.69 -3.85 -6.21
CA PHE A 26 -11.88 -4.61 -5.83
C PHE A 26 -12.99 -4.62 -6.89
N GLU A 27 -13.15 -3.55 -7.67
CA GLU A 27 -14.24 -3.42 -8.65
C GLU A 27 -13.82 -3.85 -10.06
N VAL A 28 -12.52 -3.97 -10.34
CA VAL A 28 -12.01 -4.34 -11.67
C VAL A 28 -11.10 -5.56 -11.62
N LEU A 29 -10.01 -5.49 -10.85
CA LEU A 29 -9.00 -6.56 -10.87
C LEU A 29 -9.51 -7.86 -10.25
N THR A 30 -10.22 -7.80 -9.13
CA THR A 30 -10.79 -9.00 -8.50
C THR A 30 -11.87 -9.65 -9.39
N PRO A 31 -12.86 -8.92 -9.94
CA PRO A 31 -13.80 -9.53 -10.88
C PRO A 31 -13.12 -10.17 -12.10
N VAL A 32 -12.08 -9.53 -12.66
CA VAL A 32 -11.30 -10.11 -13.77
C VAL A 32 -10.54 -11.37 -13.31
N GLN A 33 -9.93 -11.34 -12.13
CA GLN A 33 -9.27 -12.52 -11.53
C GLN A 33 -10.25 -13.70 -11.43
N ASP A 34 -11.47 -13.45 -10.94
CA ASP A 34 -12.46 -14.51 -10.71
C ASP A 34 -12.93 -15.18 -12.01
N LEU A 35 -12.80 -14.50 -13.17
CA LEU A 35 -13.04 -15.12 -14.49
C LEU A 35 -11.97 -16.16 -14.87
N PHE A 36 -10.73 -15.98 -14.40
CA PHE A 36 -9.60 -16.87 -14.73
C PHE A 36 -9.29 -17.88 -13.63
N PHE A 37 -9.68 -17.60 -12.38
CA PHE A 37 -9.37 -18.40 -11.20
C PHE A 37 -10.64 -18.80 -10.44
N VAL A 38 -11.54 -19.53 -11.10
CA VAL A 38 -12.88 -19.87 -10.58
C VAL A 38 -12.83 -20.67 -9.26
N ASP A 39 -11.78 -21.47 -9.04
CA ASP A 39 -11.59 -22.27 -7.83
C ASP A 39 -10.72 -21.59 -6.76
N PHE A 40 -10.53 -20.27 -6.87
CA PHE A 40 -9.76 -19.50 -5.89
C PHE A 40 -10.65 -19.06 -4.72
N TYR A 41 -10.75 -19.90 -3.69
CA TYR A 41 -11.61 -19.68 -2.51
C TYR A 41 -11.02 -18.69 -1.47
N SER A 42 -10.32 -17.65 -1.92
CA SER A 42 -9.77 -16.61 -1.05
C SER A 42 -10.43 -15.26 -1.32
N SER A 43 -10.66 -14.46 -0.28
CA SER A 43 -11.11 -13.06 -0.44
C SER A 43 -9.98 -12.10 -0.83
N ALA A 44 -8.77 -12.62 -1.04
CA ALA A 44 -7.61 -11.82 -1.43
C ALA A 44 -7.64 -11.48 -2.93
N SER A 45 -7.11 -10.29 -3.27
CA SER A 45 -6.76 -9.97 -4.65
C SER A 45 -5.30 -10.34 -4.90
N LEU A 46 -5.04 -11.13 -5.95
CA LEU A 46 -3.70 -11.51 -6.40
C LEU A 46 -2.95 -10.34 -7.06
N LEU A 47 -3.61 -9.20 -7.27
CA LEU A 47 -2.97 -7.96 -7.69
C LEU A 47 -3.49 -6.79 -6.83
N PHE A 48 -2.95 -6.65 -5.62
CA PHE A 48 -3.40 -5.67 -4.64
C PHE A 48 -2.61 -4.35 -4.74
N LEU A 49 -3.00 -3.49 -5.68
CA LEU A 49 -2.37 -2.18 -5.92
C LEU A 49 -2.25 -1.26 -4.67
N PRO A 50 -3.18 -1.27 -3.70
CA PRO A 50 -3.09 -0.37 -2.55
C PRO A 50 -1.84 -0.59 -1.69
N HIS A 51 -1.27 -1.80 -1.69
CA HIS A 51 0.00 -2.04 -1.01
C HIS A 51 1.13 -1.18 -1.57
N GLY A 52 1.23 -1.09 -2.90
CA GLY A 52 2.20 -0.23 -3.56
C GLY A 52 2.07 1.22 -3.11
N VAL A 53 0.83 1.72 -2.99
CA VAL A 53 0.57 3.09 -2.53
C VAL A 53 1.06 3.28 -1.10
N ARG A 54 0.77 2.33 -0.19
CA ARG A 54 1.24 2.37 1.21
C ARG A 54 2.78 2.43 1.28
N VAL A 55 3.45 1.53 0.56
CA VAL A 55 4.91 1.42 0.56
C VAL A 55 5.56 2.67 0.00
N LEU A 56 5.11 3.17 -1.16
CA LEU A 56 5.68 4.35 -1.79
C LEU A 56 5.40 5.62 -0.99
N THR A 57 4.21 5.73 -0.39
CA THR A 57 3.89 6.87 0.47
C THR A 57 4.74 6.86 1.74
N ALA A 58 4.93 5.69 2.38
CA ALA A 58 5.82 5.55 3.53
C ALA A 58 7.28 5.84 3.17
N TRP A 59 7.72 5.41 2.00
CA TRP A 59 9.05 5.72 1.49
C TRP A 59 9.26 7.23 1.31
N LEU A 60 8.30 7.94 0.72
CA LEU A 60 8.39 9.38 0.46
C LEU A 60 8.20 10.24 1.72
N LEU A 61 7.26 9.87 2.58
CA LEU A 61 6.78 10.73 3.67
C LEU A 61 7.21 10.27 5.08
N GLY A 62 7.78 9.07 5.20
CA GLY A 62 8.09 8.46 6.49
C GLY A 62 6.83 8.37 7.38
N TRP A 63 6.95 8.79 8.64
CA TRP A 63 5.84 8.80 9.61
C TRP A 63 4.63 9.64 9.18
N ARG A 64 4.82 10.66 8.33
CA ARG A 64 3.71 11.50 7.84
C ARG A 64 2.76 10.71 6.94
N SER A 65 3.20 9.58 6.39
CA SER A 65 2.35 8.68 5.61
C SER A 65 1.13 8.17 6.38
N ILE A 66 1.23 8.04 7.71
CA ILE A 66 0.11 7.59 8.55
C ILE A 66 -1.07 8.54 8.38
N ILE A 67 -0.84 9.83 8.63
CA ILE A 67 -1.88 10.86 8.53
C ILE A 67 -2.32 11.04 7.07
N ALA A 68 -1.36 10.97 6.13
CA ALA A 68 -1.65 11.15 4.70
C ALA A 68 -2.55 10.05 4.11
N LEU A 69 -2.38 8.80 4.56
CA LEU A 69 -3.13 7.64 4.08
C LEU A 69 -4.44 7.40 4.84
N LEU A 70 -4.52 7.78 6.12
CA LEU A 70 -5.62 7.40 7.00
C LEU A 70 -7.02 7.70 6.42
N PRO A 71 -7.31 8.89 5.85
CA PRO A 71 -8.63 9.15 5.26
C PRO A 71 -8.97 8.21 4.12
N GLY A 72 -8.04 7.98 3.18
CA GLY A 72 -8.25 7.07 2.05
C GLY A 72 -8.40 5.61 2.47
N VAL A 73 -7.61 5.17 3.45
CA VAL A 73 -7.72 3.82 4.03
C VAL A 73 -9.06 3.65 4.73
N PHE A 74 -9.45 4.60 5.60
CA PHE A 74 -10.72 4.55 6.28
C PHE A 74 -11.90 4.55 5.30
N LEU A 75 -11.88 5.44 4.30
CA LEU A 75 -12.91 5.52 3.28
C LEU A 75 -13.05 4.22 2.49
N THR A 76 -11.93 3.54 2.19
CA THR A 76 -11.95 2.23 1.54
C THR A 76 -12.66 1.17 2.39
N TYR A 77 -12.30 1.08 3.68
CA TYR A 77 -12.95 0.14 4.59
C TYR A 77 -14.44 0.46 4.76
N PHE A 78 -14.79 1.74 4.86
CA PHE A 78 -16.17 2.18 4.95
C PHE A 78 -16.96 1.90 3.67
N TYR A 79 -16.37 2.11 2.50
CA TYR A 79 -16.98 1.78 1.21
C TYR A 79 -17.29 0.28 1.09
N LEU A 80 -16.32 -0.59 1.44
CA LEU A 80 -16.48 -2.04 1.29
C LEU A 80 -17.36 -2.68 2.37
N ALA A 81 -17.35 -2.15 3.59
CA ALA A 81 -17.97 -2.80 4.75
C ALA A 81 -19.13 -1.99 5.37
N GLY A 82 -19.37 -0.76 4.92
CA GLY A 82 -20.29 0.18 5.55
C GLY A 82 -19.96 0.39 7.04
N MET A 83 -20.99 0.35 7.89
CA MET A 83 -20.83 0.47 9.34
C MET A 83 -19.99 -0.65 9.97
N LYS A 84 -19.80 -1.79 9.30
CA LYS A 84 -18.92 -2.86 9.80
C LYS A 84 -17.44 -2.45 9.79
N ALA A 85 -17.08 -1.32 9.15
CA ALA A 85 -15.74 -0.75 9.22
C ALA A 85 -15.29 -0.40 10.66
N PHE A 86 -16.24 -0.19 11.57
CA PHE A 86 -15.96 0.11 12.98
C PHE A 86 -15.79 -1.15 13.86
N LEU A 87 -15.93 -2.36 13.29
CA LEU A 87 -15.64 -3.58 14.03
C LEU A 87 -14.17 -3.61 14.46
N PRO A 88 -13.82 -4.16 15.64
CA PRO A 88 -12.44 -4.19 16.13
C PRO A 88 -11.44 -4.79 15.12
N SER A 89 -11.85 -5.84 14.40
CA SER A 89 -11.03 -6.46 13.35
C SER A 89 -10.74 -5.50 12.19
N ARG A 90 -11.71 -4.69 11.78
CA ARG A 90 -11.55 -3.70 10.69
C ARG A 90 -10.76 -2.47 11.13
N LEU A 91 -10.96 -2.02 12.36
CA LEU A 91 -10.12 -0.96 12.96
C LEU A 91 -8.67 -1.41 13.08
N ALA A 92 -8.42 -2.67 13.47
CA ALA A 92 -7.09 -3.27 13.44
C ALA A 92 -6.53 -3.30 12.01
N GLY A 93 -7.31 -3.72 11.02
CA GLY A 93 -6.92 -3.70 9.61
C GLY A 93 -6.54 -2.30 9.09
N ILE A 94 -7.28 -1.27 9.48
CA ILE A 94 -6.97 0.14 9.16
C ILE A 94 -5.64 0.56 9.82
N ALA A 95 -5.45 0.24 11.10
CA ALA A 95 -4.22 0.54 11.82
C ALA A 95 -3.00 -0.16 11.19
N ILE A 96 -3.12 -1.46 10.89
CA ILE A 96 -2.08 -2.26 10.21
C ILE A 96 -1.72 -1.61 8.86
N ALA A 97 -2.73 -1.25 8.06
CA ALA A 97 -2.55 -0.67 6.74
C ALA A 97 -1.75 0.64 6.74
N VAL A 98 -1.90 1.49 7.76
CA VAL A 98 -1.19 2.78 7.84
C VAL A 98 0.13 2.70 8.61
N LEU A 99 0.29 1.75 9.53
CA LEU A 99 1.44 1.69 10.43
C LEU A 99 2.60 0.82 9.93
N VAL A 100 2.33 -0.30 9.26
CA VAL A 100 3.38 -1.30 9.00
C VAL A 100 4.49 -0.75 8.10
N ALA A 101 4.15 -0.16 6.95
CA ALA A 101 5.14 0.35 6.01
C ALA A 101 6.08 1.41 6.65
N PRO A 102 5.60 2.48 7.32
CA PRO A 102 6.50 3.44 7.94
C PRO A 102 7.35 2.83 9.08
N ILE A 103 6.81 1.87 9.84
CA ILE A 103 7.59 1.11 10.84
C ILE A 103 8.73 0.34 10.16
N VAL A 104 8.44 -0.37 9.07
CA VAL A 104 9.45 -1.13 8.33
C VAL A 104 10.56 -0.21 7.81
N PHE A 105 10.20 0.93 7.21
CA PHE A 105 11.19 1.90 6.72
C PHE A 105 12.03 2.49 7.85
N GLU A 106 11.42 2.82 9.00
CA GLU A 106 12.15 3.32 10.17
C GLU A 106 13.10 2.24 10.74
N THR A 107 12.65 1.00 10.85
CA THR A 107 13.48 -0.12 11.33
C THR A 107 14.68 -0.36 10.41
N ILE A 108 14.47 -0.36 9.09
CA ILE A 108 15.56 -0.48 8.11
C ILE A 108 16.54 0.69 8.25
N ALA A 109 16.03 1.92 8.43
CA ALA A 109 16.88 3.10 8.59
C ALA A 109 17.75 3.05 9.84
N ARG A 110 17.23 2.49 10.94
CA ARG A 110 17.95 2.36 12.22
C ARG A 110 18.95 1.21 12.26
N LEU A 111 18.64 0.08 11.60
CA LEU A 111 19.45 -1.13 11.68
C LEU A 111 20.46 -1.30 10.55
N TRP A 112 20.23 -0.66 9.40
CA TRP A 112 21.09 -0.84 8.23
C TRP A 112 21.42 0.46 7.51
N ARG A 113 20.46 1.03 6.79
CA ARG A 113 20.65 2.25 6.00
C ARG A 113 19.32 2.93 5.77
N ASP A 114 19.30 4.25 5.92
CA ASP A 114 18.15 5.02 5.48
C ASP A 114 18.04 4.99 3.94
N ILE A 115 16.98 4.36 3.46
CA ILE A 115 16.66 4.18 2.04
C ILE A 115 15.58 5.17 1.56
N ARG A 116 15.09 6.05 2.43
CA ARG A 116 14.15 7.13 2.05
C ARG A 116 14.84 8.13 1.10
N PRO A 117 14.08 8.88 0.29
CA PRO A 117 14.64 9.83 -0.67
C PRO A 117 15.51 10.89 0.03
N SER A 118 16.62 11.26 -0.61
CA SER A 118 17.44 12.40 -0.19
C SER A 118 17.93 13.17 -1.42
N LEU A 119 18.16 14.48 -1.27
CA LEU A 119 18.49 15.38 -2.39
C LEU A 119 19.77 14.96 -3.16
N ASN A 120 20.69 14.26 -2.49
CA ASN A 120 21.99 13.89 -3.03
C ASN A 120 22.12 12.40 -3.36
N ARG A 121 21.00 11.66 -3.43
CA ARG A 121 21.03 10.21 -3.67
C ARG A 121 19.90 9.79 -4.61
N GLU A 122 20.26 9.04 -5.64
CA GLU A 122 19.26 8.41 -6.50
C GLU A 122 18.44 7.35 -5.72
N PRO A 123 17.13 7.23 -6.00
CA PRO A 123 16.28 6.21 -5.42
C PRO A 123 16.81 4.79 -5.63
N CYS A 124 17.03 4.06 -4.54
CA CYS A 124 17.31 2.64 -4.59
C CYS A 124 16.00 1.84 -4.79
N TRP A 125 15.51 1.73 -6.01
CA TRP A 125 14.22 1.08 -6.30
C TRP A 125 14.15 -0.38 -5.85
N TYR A 126 15.25 -1.14 -5.97
CA TYR A 126 15.32 -2.51 -5.47
C TYR A 126 15.27 -2.59 -3.93
N CYS A 127 15.82 -1.59 -3.22
CA CYS A 127 15.68 -1.49 -1.77
C CYS A 127 14.22 -1.20 -1.37
N VAL A 128 13.53 -0.34 -2.12
CA VAL A 128 12.10 -0.03 -1.90
C VAL A 128 11.26 -1.28 -2.11
N MET A 129 11.53 -2.05 -3.17
CA MET A 129 10.89 -3.34 -3.40
C MET A 129 11.12 -4.29 -2.22
N GLY A 130 12.37 -4.43 -1.75
CA GLY A 130 12.69 -5.27 -0.58
C GLY A 130 11.94 -4.85 0.69
N ALA A 131 11.89 -3.55 1.00
CA ALA A 131 11.10 -3.02 2.11
C ALA A 131 9.60 -3.29 1.95
N GLY A 132 9.10 -3.25 0.71
CA GLY A 132 7.73 -3.59 0.38
C GLY A 132 7.40 -5.08 0.55
N VAL A 133 8.33 -5.98 0.23
CA VAL A 133 8.21 -7.43 0.49
C VAL A 133 8.18 -7.70 2.00
N ILE A 134 9.06 -7.06 2.78
CA ILE A 134 9.04 -7.18 4.25
C ILE A 134 7.70 -6.66 4.80
N SER A 135 7.22 -5.53 4.27
CA SER A 135 5.92 -4.98 4.66
C SER A 135 4.77 -5.93 4.33
N ALA A 136 4.79 -6.60 3.17
CA ALA A 136 3.78 -7.57 2.76
C ALA A 136 3.73 -8.79 3.70
N ILE A 137 4.89 -9.30 4.13
CA ILE A 137 4.98 -10.39 5.12
C ILE A 137 4.30 -9.98 6.43
N VAL A 138 4.67 -8.81 6.97
CA VAL A 138 4.15 -8.34 8.25
C VAL A 138 2.65 -8.01 8.15
N ILE A 139 2.22 -7.33 7.09
CA ILE A 139 0.80 -7.02 6.85
C ILE A 139 -0.01 -8.30 6.70
N GLY A 140 0.47 -9.27 5.92
CA GLY A 140 -0.21 -10.54 5.72
C GLY A 140 -0.45 -11.27 7.05
N ILE A 141 0.58 -11.38 7.90
CA ILE A 141 0.48 -12.04 9.21
C ILE A 141 -0.54 -11.30 10.10
N LEU A 142 -0.36 -9.98 10.28
CA LEU A 142 -1.19 -9.20 11.19
C LEU A 142 -2.65 -9.12 10.73
N THR A 143 -2.88 -9.02 9.42
CA THR A 143 -4.23 -8.95 8.85
C THR A 143 -4.94 -10.29 8.94
N ASN A 144 -4.24 -11.39 8.68
CA ASN A 144 -4.79 -12.74 8.83
C ASN A 144 -5.22 -13.00 10.30
N LEU A 145 -4.36 -12.62 11.26
CA LEU A 145 -4.68 -12.69 12.69
C LEU A 145 -5.87 -11.78 13.07
N ALA A 146 -5.92 -10.54 12.55
CA ALA A 146 -6.98 -9.60 12.86
C ALA A 146 -8.35 -10.04 12.29
N PHE A 147 -8.37 -10.69 11.13
CA PHE A 147 -9.59 -11.12 10.46
C PHE A 147 -10.01 -12.55 10.82
N GLY A 148 -9.13 -13.34 11.45
CA GLY A 148 -9.38 -14.76 11.70
C GLY A 148 -9.47 -15.58 10.41
N SER A 149 -8.73 -15.16 9.37
CA SER A 149 -8.74 -15.81 8.06
C SER A 149 -8.02 -17.17 8.08
N PRO A 150 -8.35 -18.09 7.16
CA PRO A 150 -7.60 -19.33 6.98
C PRO A 150 -6.10 -19.06 6.76
N PRO A 151 -5.19 -19.93 7.24
CA PRO A 151 -3.75 -19.73 7.07
C PRO A 151 -3.28 -19.64 5.61
N LEU A 152 -4.02 -20.24 4.67
CA LEU A 152 -3.68 -20.19 3.24
C LEU A 152 -3.92 -18.80 2.62
N ASP A 153 -4.86 -18.01 3.15
CA ASP A 153 -5.11 -16.64 2.68
C ASP A 153 -3.91 -15.72 2.90
N TYR A 154 -3.05 -16.05 3.86
CA TYR A 154 -1.78 -15.34 4.06
C TYR A 154 -0.94 -15.29 2.78
N PHE A 155 -0.79 -16.43 2.09
CA PHE A 155 0.01 -16.49 0.87
C PHE A 155 -0.63 -15.68 -0.25
N ALA A 156 -1.95 -15.72 -0.35
CA ALA A 156 -2.69 -14.93 -1.31
C ALA A 156 -2.53 -13.42 -1.08
N PHE A 157 -2.64 -12.95 0.16
CA PHE A 157 -2.36 -11.55 0.51
C PHE A 157 -0.92 -11.17 0.20
N PHE A 158 0.05 -12.02 0.55
CA PHE A 158 1.47 -11.77 0.28
C PHE A 158 1.75 -11.65 -1.22
N ILE A 159 1.25 -12.57 -2.04
CA ILE A 159 1.40 -12.55 -3.50
C ILE A 159 0.74 -11.28 -4.07
N GLY A 160 -0.48 -11.00 -3.62
CA GLY A 160 -1.25 -9.81 -4.00
C GLY A 160 -0.49 -8.52 -3.76
N ASP A 161 0.05 -8.36 -2.55
CA ASP A 161 0.81 -7.19 -2.14
C ASP A 161 2.11 -7.03 -2.97
N VAL A 162 2.89 -8.09 -3.14
CA VAL A 162 4.15 -8.04 -3.89
C VAL A 162 3.91 -7.71 -5.36
N LEU A 163 2.93 -8.37 -6.00
CA LEU A 163 2.57 -8.07 -7.39
C LEU A 163 2.00 -6.66 -7.53
N GLY A 164 1.15 -6.25 -6.59
CA GLY A 164 0.56 -4.90 -6.57
C GLY A 164 1.61 -3.81 -6.49
N LEU A 165 2.60 -3.97 -5.60
CA LEU A 165 3.75 -3.06 -5.52
C LEU A 165 4.57 -3.06 -6.82
N PHE A 166 4.91 -4.24 -7.35
CA PHE A 166 5.69 -4.36 -8.57
C PHE A 166 5.03 -3.62 -9.74
N VAL A 167 3.74 -3.90 -9.97
CA VAL A 167 2.97 -3.30 -11.07
C VAL A 167 2.83 -1.80 -10.87
N LEU A 168 2.56 -1.33 -9.65
CA LEU A 168 2.46 0.11 -9.39
C LEU A 168 3.79 0.84 -9.66
N MET A 169 4.92 0.27 -9.25
CA MET A 169 6.24 0.82 -9.54
C MET A 169 6.53 0.85 -11.05
N LEU A 170 6.14 -0.20 -11.79
CA LEU A 170 6.28 -0.25 -13.24
C LEU A 170 5.44 0.86 -13.92
N ILE A 171 4.19 1.03 -13.51
CA ILE A 171 3.31 2.10 -14.02
C ILE A 171 3.95 3.48 -13.78
N LEU A 172 4.43 3.75 -12.56
CA LEU A 172 5.09 5.02 -12.24
C LEU A 172 6.34 5.27 -13.07
N MET A 173 7.17 4.23 -13.28
CA MET A 173 8.35 4.32 -14.13
C MET A 173 7.96 4.71 -15.56
N LEU A 174 6.93 4.08 -16.12
CA LEU A 174 6.45 4.37 -17.47
C LEU A 174 5.89 5.80 -17.58
N VAL A 175 5.12 6.25 -16.59
CA VAL A 175 4.58 7.61 -16.52
C VAL A 175 5.71 8.63 -16.46
N PHE A 176 6.68 8.48 -15.55
CA PHE A 176 7.82 9.40 -15.44
C PHE A 176 8.67 9.42 -16.70
N ARG A 177 8.83 8.27 -17.37
CA ARG A 177 9.52 8.20 -18.66
C ARG A 177 8.80 8.99 -19.74
N GLN A 178 7.46 8.94 -19.79
CA GLN A 178 6.68 9.72 -20.76
C GLN A 178 6.72 11.22 -20.44
N LEU A 179 6.58 11.60 -19.17
CA LEU A 179 6.66 13.00 -18.75
C LEU A 179 8.02 13.62 -19.09
N ARG A 180 9.12 12.89 -18.85
CA ARG A 180 10.46 13.35 -19.23
C ARG A 180 10.61 13.56 -20.74
N LYS A 181 10.02 12.67 -21.54
CA LYS A 181 10.02 12.81 -23.01
C LYS A 181 9.20 14.00 -23.49
N ALA A 182 8.08 14.31 -22.82
CA ALA A 182 7.23 15.44 -23.17
C ALA A 182 7.82 16.80 -22.72
N SER A 183 8.72 16.78 -21.73
CA SER A 183 9.42 17.97 -21.23
C SER A 183 10.79 18.20 -21.87
N SER A 184 11.20 17.36 -22.83
CA SER A 184 12.46 17.46 -23.59
C SER A 184 12.15 17.88 -25.02
#